data_AF-A0AAN7JM39-F1
#
_entry.id   AF-A0AAN7JM39-F1
#
_cell.length_a   1.000
_cell.length_b   1.000
_cell.length_c   1.000
_cell.angle_alpha   90.00
_cell.angle_beta   90.00
_cell.angle_gamma   90.00
#
_symmetry.space_group_name_H-M   'P 1'
#
loop_
_entity.id
_entity.type
_entity.pdbx_description
1 polymer ?
#
loop_
_entity_poly.entity_id
_entity_poly.type
_entity_poly.pdbx_seq_one_letter_code
_entity_poly.pdbx_strand_id
1 'polypeptide(L)'
;MAALSIGIAAAFPFTTATSRSRTVRVRPRILCIGWDPEGLFGPPQTGHIARLEFNKRLEKDAEAREAFERQVQEEKERRRALRESRSVPVTPAEMVEYFLDTEAQEIEFEIARMRLRLDEEFFAHLRMELGQLRFAVSKTQDMEDRLFELEALQKALLEGIEAYDKMQTELVTAKESLTKILTSKNVKSTLLEMVEKNEINRSLLALLDENIANAHIGNQKKAAEFMEKVRSAVLKYMTV
;
A
#
# COMPACT_ATOMS: atom_id res chain seq x y z
N MET A 1 45.30 -30.91 39.89
CA MET A 1 46.33 -31.54 39.02
C MET A 1 46.35 -33.05 39.30
N ALA A 2 45.67 -33.82 38.44
CA ALA A 2 45.64 -35.29 38.28
C ALA A 2 44.62 -35.53 37.13
N ALA A 3 44.92 -36.00 35.92
CA ALA A 3 45.63 -37.18 35.41
C ALA A 3 44.77 -38.48 35.37
N LEU A 4 44.42 -38.85 34.13
CA LEU A 4 44.16 -40.18 33.55
C LEU A 4 42.90 -40.97 33.98
N SER A 5 42.08 -41.35 32.99
CA SER A 5 42.05 -42.75 32.51
C SER A 5 41.11 -43.00 31.31
N ILE A 6 41.71 -43.55 30.24
CA ILE A 6 41.33 -44.73 29.45
C ILE A 6 40.13 -44.63 28.48
N GLY A 7 40.45 -44.85 27.21
CA GLY A 7 39.53 -44.93 26.08
C GLY A 7 38.97 -46.32 25.80
N ILE A 8 38.06 -46.35 24.84
CA ILE A 8 37.54 -47.58 24.22
C ILE A 8 37.57 -47.38 22.71
N ALA A 9 38.32 -48.27 22.06
CA ALA A 9 38.44 -48.39 20.61
C ALA A 9 37.14 -48.92 20.01
N ALA A 10 36.72 -48.39 18.85
CA ALA A 10 35.73 -49.01 18.00
C ALA A 10 36.35 -49.25 16.62
N ALA A 11 36.45 -50.53 16.27
CA ALA A 11 37.05 -51.04 15.06
C ALA A 11 36.26 -50.67 13.80
N PHE A 12 36.97 -50.45 12.69
CA PHE A 12 36.40 -50.37 11.35
C PHE A 12 36.10 -51.77 10.81
N PRO A 13 34.86 -52.07 10.38
CA PRO A 13 34.63 -53.15 9.43
C PRO A 13 34.61 -52.59 8.01
N PHE A 14 35.63 -52.97 7.23
CA PHE A 14 35.51 -53.06 5.78
C PHE A 14 34.36 -53.99 5.44
N THR A 15 33.37 -53.51 4.71
CA THR A 15 32.39 -54.36 4.05
C THR A 15 32.31 -54.02 2.56
N THR A 16 32.45 -55.08 1.80
CA THR A 16 32.54 -55.17 0.35
C THR A 16 31.31 -54.59 -0.36
N ALA A 17 31.57 -53.77 -1.38
CA ALA A 17 30.56 -53.26 -2.28
C ALA A 17 29.88 -54.42 -3.02
N THR A 18 28.60 -54.67 -2.71
CA THR A 18 27.72 -55.51 -3.53
C THR A 18 27.07 -54.62 -4.59
N SER A 19 27.33 -54.94 -5.85
CA SER A 19 26.70 -54.28 -7.00
C SER A 19 25.20 -54.60 -7.02
N ARG A 20 24.39 -53.70 -6.47
CA ARG A 20 22.94 -53.78 -6.63
C ARG A 20 22.58 -53.27 -8.04
N SER A 21 22.10 -54.19 -8.85
CA SER A 21 21.57 -53.92 -10.18
C SER A 21 20.49 -52.83 -10.09
N ARG A 22 20.64 -51.83 -10.95
CA ARG A 22 19.76 -50.67 -11.04
C ARG A 22 18.46 -51.16 -11.70
N THR A 23 17.47 -51.53 -10.90
CA THR A 23 16.12 -51.82 -11.40
C THR A 23 15.58 -50.55 -12.07
N VAL A 24 15.56 -50.56 -13.40
CA VAL A 24 14.92 -49.55 -14.23
C VAL A 24 13.45 -49.51 -13.83
N ARG A 25 13.01 -48.44 -13.15
CA ARG A 25 11.59 -48.20 -12.89
C ARG A 25 10.90 -47.92 -14.22
N VAL A 26 10.35 -48.97 -14.85
CA VAL A 26 9.44 -48.82 -15.98
C VAL A 26 8.18 -48.16 -15.44
N ARG A 27 7.88 -46.94 -15.88
CA ARG A 27 6.59 -46.29 -15.61
C ARG A 27 5.51 -47.10 -16.36
N PRO A 28 4.43 -47.55 -15.73
CA PRO A 28 3.36 -48.23 -16.45
C PRO A 28 2.74 -47.22 -17.44
N ARG A 29 2.90 -47.49 -18.73
CA ARG A 29 2.22 -46.77 -19.81
C ARG A 29 0.93 -47.55 -20.08
N ILE A 30 -0.22 -46.91 -19.90
CA ILE A 30 -1.52 -47.51 -20.21
C ILE A 30 -1.52 -47.84 -21.71
N LEU A 31 -1.62 -49.12 -22.08
CA LEU A 31 -1.53 -49.60 -23.47
C LEU A 31 -2.91 -49.95 -24.08
N CYS A 32 -4.01 -49.56 -23.44
CA CYS A 32 -5.35 -49.90 -23.91
C CYS A 32 -6.22 -48.64 -24.05
N ILE A 33 -6.08 -47.90 -25.16
CA ILE A 33 -7.12 -47.00 -25.67
C ILE A 33 -7.01 -47.05 -27.20
N GLY A 34 -7.72 -47.97 -27.85
CA GLY A 34 -7.58 -48.17 -29.28
C GLY A 34 -8.75 -48.87 -29.96
N TRP A 35 -9.93 -48.90 -29.34
CA TRP A 35 -11.16 -49.29 -30.03
C TRP A 35 -12.05 -48.06 -30.17
N ASP A 36 -11.81 -47.30 -31.24
CA ASP A 36 -12.71 -46.23 -31.72
C ASP A 36 -12.92 -46.42 -33.23
N PRO A 37 -13.84 -47.32 -33.65
CA PRO A 37 -14.02 -47.70 -35.05
C PRO A 37 -14.65 -46.58 -35.89
N GLU A 38 -15.29 -45.60 -35.26
CA GLU A 38 -15.97 -44.47 -35.91
C GLU A 38 -15.15 -43.17 -35.81
N GLY A 39 -14.00 -43.18 -35.13
CA GLY A 39 -13.10 -42.03 -35.01
C GLY A 39 -13.73 -40.80 -34.34
N LEU A 40 -14.74 -41.00 -33.50
CA LEU A 40 -15.49 -39.92 -32.84
C LEU A 40 -14.67 -39.25 -31.74
N PHE A 41 -13.71 -39.96 -31.15
CA PHE A 41 -12.87 -39.48 -30.08
C PHE A 41 -11.45 -39.26 -30.62
N GLY A 42 -11.08 -37.99 -30.79
CA GLY A 42 -9.73 -37.61 -31.19
C GLY A 42 -8.63 -38.20 -30.28
N PRO A 43 -7.36 -38.08 -30.66
CA PRO A 43 -6.24 -38.71 -29.96
C PRO A 43 -6.24 -38.34 -28.46
N PRO A 44 -5.86 -39.27 -27.56
CA PRO A 44 -5.90 -39.04 -26.12
C PRO A 44 -5.06 -37.82 -25.75
N GLN A 45 -5.71 -36.77 -25.24
CA GLN A 45 -5.01 -35.60 -24.73
C GLN A 45 -4.29 -35.98 -23.43
N THR A 46 -2.99 -35.68 -23.37
CA THR A 46 -2.19 -35.90 -22.16
C THR A 46 -2.11 -34.60 -21.34
N GLY A 47 -1.79 -34.71 -20.05
CA GLY A 47 -1.60 -33.53 -19.18
C GLY A 47 -2.85 -33.00 -18.46
N HIS A 48 -3.97 -33.74 -18.45
CA HIS A 48 -5.17 -33.36 -17.70
C HIS A 48 -4.91 -33.14 -16.20
N ILE A 49 -4.08 -33.96 -15.57
CA ILE A 49 -3.71 -33.82 -14.15
C ILE A 49 -2.95 -32.51 -13.93
N ALA A 50 -1.95 -32.20 -14.78
CA ALA A 50 -1.19 -30.96 -14.68
C ALA A 50 -2.06 -29.71 -14.89
N ARG A 51 -3.02 -29.77 -15.83
CA ARG A 51 -4.00 -28.69 -16.04
C ARG A 51 -4.91 -28.49 -14.82
N LEU A 52 -5.40 -29.58 -14.22
CA LEU A 52 -6.23 -29.50 -13.01
C LEU A 52 -5.43 -28.99 -11.80
N GLU A 53 -4.18 -29.41 -11.64
CA GLU A 53 -3.30 -28.90 -10.58
C GLU A 53 -2.98 -27.42 -10.78
N PHE A 54 -2.75 -26.99 -12.02
CA PHE A 54 -2.53 -25.58 -12.36
C PHE A 54 -3.78 -24.73 -12.07
N ASN A 55 -4.97 -25.18 -12.50
CA ASN A 55 -6.23 -24.51 -12.21
C ASN A 55 -6.48 -24.42 -10.70
N LYS A 56 -6.26 -25.49 -9.94
CA LYS A 56 -6.38 -25.46 -8.47
C LYS A 56 -5.42 -24.50 -7.79
N ARG A 57 -4.21 -24.29 -8.34
CA ARG A 57 -3.28 -23.28 -7.83
C ARG A 57 -3.79 -21.88 -8.13
N LEU A 58 -4.29 -21.64 -9.35
CA LEU A 58 -4.91 -20.36 -9.72
C LEU A 58 -6.14 -20.04 -8.88
N GLU A 59 -6.99 -21.03 -8.61
CA GLU A 59 -8.16 -20.89 -7.73
C GLU A 59 -7.75 -20.55 -6.30
N LYS A 60 -6.77 -21.27 -5.73
CA LYS A 60 -6.23 -20.94 -4.39
C LYS A 60 -5.59 -19.56 -4.34
N ASP A 61 -4.87 -19.16 -5.39
CA ASP A 61 -4.29 -17.82 -5.49
C ASP A 61 -5.40 -16.75 -5.60
N ALA A 62 -6.51 -17.05 -6.30
CA ALA A 62 -7.67 -16.17 -6.39
C ALA A 62 -8.41 -16.06 -5.05
N GLU A 63 -8.69 -17.18 -4.39
CA GLU A 63 -9.30 -17.21 -3.04
C GLU A 63 -8.44 -16.46 -2.02
N ALA A 64 -7.11 -16.62 -2.07
CA ALA A 64 -6.19 -15.91 -1.21
C ALA A 64 -6.19 -14.39 -1.48
N ARG A 65 -6.25 -13.99 -2.75
CA ARG A 65 -6.39 -12.57 -3.14
C ARG A 65 -7.72 -11.99 -2.63
N GLU A 66 -8.82 -12.69 -2.84
CA GLU A 66 -10.15 -12.24 -2.39
C GLU A 66 -10.23 -12.16 -0.85
N ALA A 67 -9.62 -13.10 -0.13
CA ALA A 67 -9.57 -13.07 1.32
C ALA A 67 -8.74 -11.89 1.83
N PHE A 68 -7.61 -11.61 1.18
CA PHE A 68 -6.79 -10.44 1.48
C PHE A 68 -7.52 -9.14 1.17
N GLU A 69 -8.19 -9.04 0.03
CA GLU A 69 -9.00 -7.88 -0.35
C GLU A 69 -10.14 -7.62 0.66
N ARG A 70 -10.81 -8.67 1.12
CA ARG A 70 -11.83 -8.58 2.18
C ARG A 70 -11.25 -8.04 3.47
N GLN A 71 -10.11 -8.55 3.93
CA GLN A 71 -9.43 -8.04 5.14
C GLN A 71 -9.07 -6.56 4.99
N VAL A 72 -8.56 -6.16 3.82
CA VAL A 72 -8.23 -4.75 3.54
C VAL A 72 -9.50 -3.87 3.57
N GLN A 73 -10.63 -4.37 3.06
CA GLN A 73 -11.91 -3.64 3.11
C GLN A 73 -12.42 -3.51 4.55
N GLU A 74 -12.45 -4.61 5.31
CA GLU A 74 -12.88 -4.63 6.70
C GLU A 74 -12.03 -3.67 7.57
N GLU A 75 -10.71 -3.68 7.39
CA GLU A 75 -9.80 -2.76 8.09
C GLU A 75 -10.05 -1.29 7.71
N LYS A 76 -10.33 -1.02 6.42
CA LYS A 76 -10.68 0.34 5.97
C LYS A 76 -12.02 0.81 6.56
N GLU A 77 -13.01 -0.07 6.61
CA GLU A 77 -14.32 0.23 7.18
C GLU A 77 -14.24 0.44 8.69
N ARG A 78 -13.50 -0.41 9.39
CA ARG A 78 -13.22 -0.26 10.82
C ARG A 78 -12.60 1.09 11.13
N ARG A 79 -11.57 1.49 10.38
CA ARG A 79 -10.94 2.81 10.52
C ARG A 79 -11.91 3.95 10.24
N ARG A 80 -12.73 3.82 9.19
CA ARG A 80 -13.77 4.81 8.90
C ARG A 80 -14.75 4.95 10.07
N ALA A 81 -15.22 3.84 10.63
CA ALA A 81 -16.12 3.85 11.77
C ALA A 81 -15.48 4.50 13.02
N LEU A 82 -14.17 4.29 13.24
CA LEU A 82 -13.43 4.96 14.31
C LEU A 82 -13.33 6.48 14.09
N ARG A 83 -13.08 6.95 12.85
CA ARG A 83 -13.06 8.39 12.54
C ARG A 83 -14.40 9.06 12.80
N GLU A 84 -15.49 8.36 12.46
CA GLU A 84 -16.85 8.85 12.63
C GLU A 84 -17.27 8.88 14.11
N SER A 85 -16.78 7.94 14.93
CA SER A 85 -17.09 7.91 16.37
C SER A 85 -16.30 8.94 17.18
N ARG A 86 -15.12 9.38 16.69
CA ARG A 86 -14.29 10.38 17.38
C ARG A 86 -14.91 11.78 17.31
N SER A 87 -15.08 12.39 18.49
CA SER A 87 -15.55 13.76 18.64
C SER A 87 -14.43 14.78 18.43
N VAL A 88 -14.74 15.85 17.71
CA VAL A 88 -13.76 16.91 17.43
C VAL A 88 -13.55 17.79 18.69
N PRO A 89 -12.32 17.87 19.22
CA PRO A 89 -12.02 18.70 20.39
C PRO A 89 -12.11 20.19 20.08
N VAL A 90 -12.45 20.99 21.09
CA VAL A 90 -12.63 22.45 20.95
C VAL A 90 -11.49 23.23 21.61
N THR A 91 -10.97 22.73 22.74
CA THR A 91 -9.91 23.44 23.47
C THR A 91 -8.50 22.97 23.07
N PRO A 92 -7.47 23.84 23.18
CA PRO A 92 -6.09 23.47 22.84
C PRO A 92 -5.54 22.30 23.66
N ALA A 93 -5.89 22.21 24.95
CA ALA A 93 -5.45 21.11 25.81
C ALA A 93 -6.10 19.77 25.40
N GLU A 94 -7.41 19.75 25.14
CA GLU A 94 -8.10 18.56 24.61
C GLU A 94 -7.56 18.16 23.24
N MET A 95 -7.15 19.13 22.41
CA MET A 95 -6.52 18.83 21.12
C MET A 95 -5.19 18.10 21.28
N VAL A 96 -4.37 18.46 22.27
CA VAL A 96 -3.11 17.76 22.55
C VAL A 96 -3.39 16.30 22.90
N GLU A 97 -4.27 16.03 23.87
CA GLU A 97 -4.62 14.66 24.25
C GLU A 97 -5.24 13.89 23.08
N TYR A 98 -6.12 14.54 22.31
CA TYR A 98 -6.73 13.94 21.14
C TYR A 98 -5.69 13.42 20.13
N PHE A 99 -4.62 14.19 19.88
CA PHE A 99 -3.57 13.75 18.96
C PHE A 99 -2.63 12.71 19.57
N LEU A 100 -2.39 12.73 20.88
CA LEU A 100 -1.63 11.68 21.55
C LEU A 100 -2.39 10.34 21.53
N ASP A 101 -3.71 10.37 21.65
CA ASP A 101 -4.60 9.22 21.48
C ASP A 101 -4.85 8.84 20.01
N THR A 102 -4.22 9.51 19.05
CA THR A 102 -4.39 9.23 17.62
C THR A 102 -3.34 8.25 17.14
N GLU A 103 -3.76 7.22 16.43
CA GLU A 103 -2.84 6.28 15.79
C GLU A 103 -1.99 6.98 14.72
N ALA A 104 -0.72 6.58 14.59
CA ALA A 104 0.21 7.19 13.63
C ALA A 104 -0.29 7.16 12.17
N GLN A 105 -1.11 6.18 11.79
CA GLN A 105 -1.68 6.10 10.43
C GLN A 105 -2.84 7.08 10.20
N GLU A 106 -3.48 7.54 11.28
CA GLU A 106 -4.67 8.40 11.25
C GLU A 106 -4.32 9.86 11.53
N ILE A 107 -3.10 10.13 12.03
CA ILE A 107 -2.66 11.49 12.38
C ILE A 107 -2.76 12.44 11.18
N GLU A 108 -2.41 11.98 9.97
CA GLU A 108 -2.51 12.78 8.75
C GLU A 108 -3.96 13.20 8.45
N PHE A 109 -4.91 12.28 8.66
CA PHE A 109 -6.33 12.55 8.46
C PHE A 109 -6.85 13.54 9.50
N GLU A 110 -6.48 13.36 10.77
CA GLU A 110 -6.92 14.26 11.84
C GLU A 110 -6.28 15.65 11.72
N ILE A 111 -5.02 15.74 11.25
CA ILE A 111 -4.38 17.02 10.88
C ILE A 111 -5.19 17.71 9.77
N ALA A 112 -5.57 16.99 8.72
CA ALA A 112 -6.39 17.55 7.63
C ALA A 112 -7.76 18.03 8.14
N ARG A 113 -8.42 17.25 9.00
CA ARG A 113 -9.72 17.58 9.61
C ARG A 113 -9.64 18.84 10.49
N MET A 114 -8.53 19.02 11.19
CA MET A 114 -8.31 20.08 12.17
C MET A 114 -7.42 21.22 11.67
N ARG A 115 -7.06 21.24 10.39
CA ARG A 115 -6.08 22.17 9.82
C ARG A 115 -6.37 23.64 10.13
N LEU A 116 -7.64 24.03 10.13
CA LEU A 116 -8.10 25.40 10.42
C LEU A 116 -8.01 25.79 11.91
N ARG A 117 -7.78 24.83 12.80
CA ARG A 117 -7.66 25.04 14.25
C ARG A 117 -6.22 24.82 14.74
N LEU A 118 -5.36 24.24 13.91
CA LEU A 118 -3.93 24.09 14.15
C LEU A 118 -3.22 25.43 13.87
N ASP A 119 -3.61 26.44 14.64
CA ASP A 119 -3.13 27.81 14.52
C ASP A 119 -1.94 28.09 15.44
N GLU A 120 -1.35 29.28 15.30
CA GLU A 120 -0.24 29.73 16.15
C GLU A 120 -0.58 29.69 17.65
N GLU A 121 -1.85 29.92 18.02
CA GLU A 121 -2.34 29.86 19.40
C GLU A 121 -2.20 28.45 20.00
N PHE A 122 -2.55 27.42 19.24
CA PHE A 122 -2.38 26.02 19.65
C PHE A 122 -0.90 25.69 19.85
N PHE A 123 -0.04 26.08 18.90
CA PHE A 123 1.39 25.84 19.03
C PHE A 123 2.04 26.65 20.15
N ALA A 124 1.52 27.84 20.47
CA ALA A 124 1.94 28.59 21.64
C ALA A 124 1.60 27.84 22.93
N HIS A 125 0.38 27.30 23.03
CA HIS A 125 -0.01 26.45 24.18
C HIS A 125 0.92 25.23 24.34
N LEU A 126 1.16 24.50 23.25
CA LEU A 126 2.04 23.32 23.26
C LEU A 126 3.47 23.68 23.66
N ARG A 127 4.01 24.81 23.17
CA ARG A 127 5.35 25.30 23.57
C ARG A 127 5.39 25.69 25.05
N MET A 128 4.31 26.25 25.59
CA MET A 128 4.21 26.59 27.01
C MET A 128 4.25 25.34 27.89
N GLU A 129 3.49 24.29 27.54
CA GLU A 129 3.51 23.00 28.26
C GLU A 129 4.89 22.33 28.19
N LEU A 130 5.49 22.29 27.00
CA LEU A 130 6.88 21.82 26.83
C LEU A 130 7.87 22.62 27.68
N GLY A 131 7.70 23.94 27.75
CA GLY A 131 8.52 24.82 28.59
C GLY A 131 8.37 24.49 30.08
N GLN A 132 7.14 24.29 30.56
CA GLN A 132 6.87 23.92 31.94
C GLN A 132 7.52 22.59 32.31
N LEU A 133 7.43 21.57 31.45
CA LEU A 133 8.06 20.28 31.67
C LEU A 133 9.59 20.34 31.61
N ARG A 134 10.15 21.10 30.67
CA ARG A 134 11.62 21.25 30.52
C ARG A 134 12.27 21.95 31.70
N PHE A 135 11.61 22.96 32.27
CA PHE A 135 12.13 23.78 33.37
C PHE A 135 11.61 23.36 34.75
N ALA A 136 10.86 22.27 34.85
CA ALA A 136 10.44 21.72 36.14
C ALA A 136 11.65 21.36 37.00
N VAL A 137 11.62 21.79 38.28
CA VAL A 137 12.74 21.63 39.23
C VAL A 137 12.97 20.16 39.60
N SER A 138 11.89 19.38 39.68
CA SER A 138 11.93 17.93 39.88
C SER A 138 11.65 17.22 38.55
N LYS A 139 12.58 16.39 38.08
CA LYS A 139 12.38 15.53 36.91
C LYS A 139 12.04 14.12 37.38
N THR A 140 10.80 13.71 37.17
CA THR A 140 10.37 12.32 37.33
C THR A 140 10.37 11.65 35.97
N GLN A 141 10.46 10.31 35.94
CA GLN A 141 10.41 9.55 34.68
C GLN A 141 9.13 9.86 33.89
N ASP A 142 7.97 9.90 34.56
CA ASP A 142 6.69 10.24 33.92
C ASP A 142 6.69 11.62 33.23
N MET A 143 7.41 12.61 33.80
CA MET A 143 7.53 13.94 33.19
C MET A 143 8.47 13.94 31.99
N GLU A 144 9.52 13.12 32.02
CA GLU A 144 10.44 12.95 30.89
C GLU A 144 9.72 12.23 29.74
N ASP A 145 8.98 11.16 30.01
CA ASP A 145 8.19 10.42 29.02
C ASP A 145 7.16 11.32 28.36
N ARG A 146 6.39 12.10 29.15
CA ARG A 146 5.43 13.06 28.62
C ARG A 146 6.09 14.17 27.78
N LEU A 147 7.28 14.61 28.17
CA LEU A 147 8.06 15.57 27.38
C LEU A 147 8.44 14.98 26.02
N PHE A 148 8.90 13.73 25.97
CA PHE A 148 9.21 13.05 24.71
C PHE A 148 7.98 12.88 23.82
N GLU A 149 6.83 12.50 24.38
CA GLU A 149 5.55 12.40 23.65
C GLU A 149 5.16 13.73 23.00
N LEU A 150 5.21 14.83 23.77
CA LEU A 150 4.84 16.15 23.28
C LEU A 150 5.82 16.71 22.24
N GLU A 151 7.12 16.42 22.38
CA GLU A 151 8.12 16.79 21.36
C GLU A 151 7.93 16.02 20.06
N ALA A 152 7.70 14.70 20.16
CA ALA A 152 7.39 13.86 19.02
C ALA A 152 6.10 14.34 18.31
N LEU A 153 5.06 14.64 19.09
CA LEU A 153 3.80 15.18 18.58
C LEU A 153 4.02 16.52 17.87
N GLN A 154 4.75 17.46 18.49
CA GLN A 154 5.01 18.77 17.88
C GLN A 154 5.66 18.62 16.51
N LYS A 155 6.67 17.75 16.40
CA LYS A 155 7.38 17.49 15.15
C LYS A 155 6.45 16.86 14.10
N ALA A 156 5.69 15.84 14.49
CA ALA A 156 4.75 15.16 13.59
C ALA A 156 3.66 16.11 13.06
N LEU A 157 3.13 17.00 13.91
CA LEU A 157 2.14 17.99 13.50
C LEU A 157 2.72 19.01 12.51
N LEU A 158 3.94 19.51 12.74
CA LEU A 158 4.58 20.44 11.81
C LEU A 158 4.85 19.81 10.45
N GLU A 159 5.44 18.61 10.43
CA GLU A 159 5.70 17.86 9.20
C GLU A 159 4.38 17.54 8.46
N GLY A 160 3.35 17.13 9.18
CA GLY A 160 2.04 16.83 8.61
C GLY A 160 1.31 18.05 8.05
N ILE A 161 1.41 19.22 8.71
CA ILE A 161 0.85 20.48 8.17
C ILE A 161 1.57 20.89 6.90
N GLU A 162 2.91 20.83 6.87
CA GLU A 162 3.67 21.14 5.67
C GLU A 162 3.33 20.20 4.51
N ALA A 163 3.17 18.90 4.78
CA ALA A 163 2.77 17.91 3.79
C ALA A 163 1.35 18.20 3.28
N TYR A 164 0.41 18.52 4.17
CA TYR A 164 -0.96 18.87 3.82
C TYR A 164 -1.02 20.14 2.95
N ASP A 165 -0.31 21.20 3.33
CA ASP A 165 -0.29 22.46 2.60
C ASP A 165 0.33 22.28 1.20
N LYS A 166 1.42 21.51 1.09
CA LYS A 166 2.00 21.13 -0.20
C LYS A 166 0.99 20.37 -1.06
N MET A 167 0.36 19.32 -0.52
CA MET A 167 -0.69 18.57 -1.22
C MET A 167 -1.84 19.48 -1.67
N GLN A 168 -2.28 20.42 -0.83
CA GLN A 168 -3.34 21.38 -1.19
C GLN A 168 -2.92 22.24 -2.39
N THR A 169 -1.70 22.78 -2.39
CA THR A 169 -1.20 23.57 -3.54
C THR A 169 -1.08 22.72 -4.81
N GLU A 170 -0.63 21.47 -4.70
CA GLU A 170 -0.57 20.54 -5.82
C GLU A 170 -1.94 20.19 -6.38
N LEU A 171 -2.96 20.04 -5.54
CA LEU A 171 -4.33 19.78 -5.97
C LEU A 171 -4.96 21.00 -6.66
N VAL A 172 -4.74 22.20 -6.14
CA VAL A 172 -5.23 23.45 -6.77
C VAL A 172 -4.58 23.64 -8.13
N THR A 173 -3.26 23.52 -8.22
CA THR A 173 -2.52 23.61 -9.49
C THR A 173 -2.94 22.51 -10.47
N ALA A 174 -3.11 21.27 -10.01
CA ALA A 174 -3.60 20.17 -10.84
C ALA A 174 -5.01 20.43 -11.38
N LYS A 175 -5.91 20.99 -10.58
CA LYS A 175 -7.25 21.41 -11.02
C LYS A 175 -7.16 22.49 -12.10
N GLU A 176 -6.36 23.53 -11.89
CA GLU A 176 -6.16 24.60 -12.87
C GLU A 176 -5.59 24.04 -14.18
N SER A 177 -4.55 23.22 -14.11
CA SER A 177 -3.96 22.48 -15.22
C SER A 177 -5.00 21.65 -15.99
N LEU A 178 -5.84 20.89 -15.29
CA LEU A 178 -6.91 20.10 -15.89
C LEU A 178 -7.93 21.00 -16.60
N THR A 179 -8.35 22.10 -15.98
CA THR A 179 -9.28 23.06 -16.61
C THR A 179 -8.67 23.69 -17.86
N LYS A 180 -7.38 24.03 -17.86
CA LYS A 180 -6.67 24.52 -19.05
C LYS A 180 -6.69 23.47 -20.18
N ILE A 181 -6.44 22.20 -19.86
CA ILE A 181 -6.43 21.11 -20.86
C ILE A 181 -7.82 20.89 -21.46
N LEU A 182 -8.87 20.82 -20.63
CA LEU A 182 -10.23 20.54 -21.09
C LEU A 182 -10.87 21.72 -21.84
N THR A 183 -10.44 22.95 -21.56
CA THR A 183 -10.96 24.14 -22.26
C THR A 183 -10.16 24.51 -23.51
N SER A 184 -8.98 23.92 -23.72
CA SER A 184 -8.13 24.28 -24.84
C SER A 184 -8.67 23.77 -26.18
N LYS A 185 -8.46 24.58 -27.22
CA LYS A 185 -8.77 24.19 -28.61
C LYS A 185 -7.80 23.12 -29.13
N ASN A 186 -6.54 23.15 -28.66
CA ASN A 186 -5.45 22.28 -29.10
C ASN A 186 -4.76 21.65 -27.89
N VAL A 187 -5.24 20.48 -27.48
CA VAL A 187 -4.73 19.72 -26.33
C VAL A 187 -3.22 19.46 -26.41
N LYS A 188 -2.70 19.15 -27.61
CA LYS A 188 -1.29 18.78 -27.79
C LYS A 188 -0.33 19.96 -27.53
N SER A 189 -0.65 21.15 -28.04
CA SER A 189 0.21 22.32 -27.82
C SER A 189 0.15 22.75 -26.36
N THR A 190 -1.05 22.73 -25.75
CA THR A 190 -1.18 23.06 -24.33
C THR A 190 -0.46 22.07 -23.43
N LEU A 191 -0.45 20.77 -23.76
CA LEU A 191 0.33 19.80 -23.01
C LEU A 191 1.83 20.09 -23.11
N LEU A 192 2.36 20.43 -24.29
CA LEU A 192 3.78 20.78 -24.43
C LEU A 192 4.15 22.03 -23.63
N GLU A 193 3.32 23.08 -23.68
CA GLU A 193 3.51 24.29 -22.87
C GLU A 193 3.49 23.99 -21.35
N MET A 194 2.65 23.04 -20.92
CA MET A 194 2.57 22.61 -19.53
C MET A 194 3.75 21.76 -19.10
N VAL A 195 4.31 20.95 -20.00
CA VAL A 195 5.57 20.21 -19.77
C VAL A 195 6.71 21.20 -19.55
N GLU A 196 6.83 22.22 -20.40
CA GLU A 196 7.87 23.25 -20.27
C GLU A 196 7.81 23.98 -18.93
N LYS A 197 6.61 24.13 -18.36
CA LYS A 197 6.37 24.77 -17.06
C LYS A 197 6.40 23.81 -15.87
N ASN A 198 6.66 22.51 -16.09
CA ASN A 198 6.57 21.47 -15.07
C ASN A 198 5.20 21.45 -14.34
N GLU A 199 4.11 21.70 -15.07
CA GLU A 199 2.73 21.71 -14.53
C GLU A 199 2.08 20.30 -14.55
N ILE A 200 2.81 19.29 -15.05
CA ILE A 200 2.34 17.90 -15.11
C ILE A 200 2.78 17.14 -13.86
N ASN A 201 1.85 17.04 -12.90
CA ASN A 201 2.09 16.40 -11.60
C ASN A 201 1.31 15.09 -11.45
N ARG A 202 1.72 14.23 -10.51
CA ARG A 202 0.99 12.98 -10.17
C ARG A 202 -0.45 13.25 -9.74
N SER A 203 -0.69 14.37 -9.07
CA SER A 203 -2.01 14.83 -8.63
C SER A 203 -2.95 15.13 -9.81
N LEU A 204 -2.42 15.62 -10.95
CA LEU A 204 -3.21 15.81 -12.19
C LEU A 204 -3.70 14.47 -12.74
N LEU A 205 -2.85 13.44 -12.73
CA LEU A 205 -3.22 12.11 -13.19
C LEU A 205 -4.29 11.49 -12.31
N ALA A 206 -4.15 11.59 -10.98
CA ALA A 206 -5.13 11.07 -10.03
C ALA A 206 -6.52 11.72 -10.23
N LEU A 207 -6.58 13.05 -10.37
CA LEU A 207 -7.83 13.76 -10.66
C LEU A 207 -8.45 13.34 -11.99
N LEU A 208 -7.62 13.10 -13.01
CA LEU A 208 -8.09 12.63 -14.31
C LEU A 208 -8.67 11.20 -14.22
N ASP A 209 -8.02 10.31 -13.47
CA ASP A 209 -8.45 8.93 -13.26
C ASP A 209 -9.79 8.87 -12.51
N GLU A 210 -9.96 9.70 -11.48
CA GLU A 210 -11.23 9.84 -10.75
C GLU A 210 -12.34 10.36 -11.68
N ASN A 211 -12.05 11.39 -12.50
CA ASN A 211 -13.03 11.92 -13.45
C ASN A 211 -13.43 10.91 -14.53
N ILE A 212 -12.48 10.07 -14.99
CA ILE A 212 -12.77 8.98 -15.93
C ILE A 212 -13.69 7.95 -15.28
N ALA A 213 -13.40 7.54 -14.04
CA ALA A 213 -14.23 6.61 -13.29
C ALA A 213 -15.65 7.16 -13.09
N ASN A 214 -15.77 8.44 -12.68
CA ASN A 214 -17.05 9.12 -12.52
C ASN A 214 -17.83 9.24 -13.85
N ALA A 215 -17.14 9.47 -14.97
CA ALA A 215 -17.77 9.50 -16.30
C ALA A 215 -18.30 8.13 -16.72
N HIS A 216 -17.59 7.04 -16.41
CA HIS A 216 -18.07 5.67 -16.63
C HIS A 216 -19.31 5.36 -15.79
N ILE A 217 -19.30 5.71 -14.50
CA ILE A 217 -20.47 5.58 -13.61
C ILE A 217 -21.66 6.39 -14.15
N GLY A 218 -21.41 7.60 -14.64
CA GLY A 218 -22.41 8.48 -15.24
C GLY A 218 -22.84 8.14 -16.67
N ASN A 219 -22.37 7.02 -17.25
CA ASN A 219 -22.63 6.60 -18.64
C ASN A 219 -22.20 7.61 -19.73
N GLN A 220 -21.26 8.52 -19.43
CA GLN A 220 -20.76 9.53 -20.36
C GLN A 220 -19.58 8.99 -21.20
N LYS A 221 -19.85 7.99 -22.05
CA LYS A 221 -18.82 7.25 -22.81
C LYS A 221 -17.88 8.13 -23.65
N LYS A 222 -18.44 9.13 -24.36
CA LYS A 222 -17.65 10.05 -25.20
C LYS A 222 -16.67 10.90 -24.40
N ALA A 223 -17.07 11.33 -23.20
CA ALA A 223 -16.22 12.12 -22.31
C ALA A 223 -15.12 11.24 -21.70
N ALA A 224 -15.47 10.02 -21.28
CA ALA A 224 -14.50 9.04 -20.78
C ALA A 224 -13.43 8.71 -21.84
N GLU A 225 -13.82 8.39 -23.08
CA GLU A 225 -12.89 8.12 -24.18
C GLU A 225 -11.96 9.30 -24.49
N PHE A 226 -12.47 10.53 -24.41
CA PHE A 226 -11.65 11.73 -24.59
C PHE A 226 -10.63 11.89 -23.46
N MET A 227 -11.07 11.75 -22.21
CA MET A 227 -10.21 11.86 -21.03
C MET A 227 -9.17 10.73 -20.99
N GLU A 228 -9.49 9.51 -21.41
CA GLU A 228 -8.52 8.41 -21.54
C GLU A 228 -7.43 8.72 -22.58
N LYS A 229 -7.79 9.39 -23.69
CA LYS A 229 -6.79 9.87 -24.66
C LYS A 229 -5.89 10.93 -24.05
N VAL A 230 -6.46 11.89 -23.31
CA VAL A 230 -5.68 12.90 -22.57
C VAL A 230 -4.76 12.23 -21.55
N ARG A 231 -5.26 11.25 -20.80
CA ARG A 231 -4.48 10.44 -19.83
C ARG A 231 -3.25 9.83 -20.47
N SER A 232 -3.45 9.15 -21.60
CA SER A 232 -2.34 8.51 -22.32
C SER A 232 -1.32 9.50 -22.86
N ALA A 233 -1.72 10.74 -23.17
CA ALA A 233 -0.82 11.80 -23.57
C ALA A 233 -0.04 12.36 -22.37
N VAL A 234 -0.73 12.66 -21.26
CA VAL A 234 -0.11 13.12 -20.00
C VAL A 234 0.95 12.13 -19.50
N LEU A 235 0.64 10.83 -19.51
CA LEU A 235 1.57 9.78 -19.08
C LEU A 235 2.87 9.72 -19.89
N LYS A 236 2.86 10.14 -21.17
CA LYS A 236 4.08 10.17 -22.00
C LYS A 236 5.04 11.27 -21.60
N TYR A 237 4.52 12.33 -20.99
CA TYR A 237 5.28 13.51 -20.62
C TYR A 237 5.56 13.60 -19.12
N MET A 238 5.01 12.69 -18.32
CA MET A 238 5.41 12.52 -16.93
C MET A 238 6.83 11.97 -16.88
N THR A 239 7.76 12.80 -16.42
CA THR A 239 9.09 12.36 -16.02
C THR A 239 9.06 11.91 -14.56
N VAL A 240 9.69 10.76 -14.28
CA VAL A 240 9.87 10.22 -12.91
C VAL A 240 10.84 11.09 -12.13
#